data_AF-A0A2P8KEU5-F1
#
_entry.id   AF-A0A2P8KEU5-F1
#
_cell.length_a   1.000
_cell.length_b   1.000
_cell.length_c   1.000
_cell.angle_alpha   90.00
_cell.angle_beta   90.00
_cell.angle_gamma   90.00
#
_symmetry.space_group_name_H-M   'P 1'
#
loop_
_entity.id
_entity.type
_entity.pdbx_description
1 polymer ?
#
loop_
_entity_poly.entity_id
_entity_poly.type
_entity_poly.pdbx_seq_one_letter_code
_entity_poly.pdbx_strand_id
1 'polypeptide(L)'
;MPSPTAIVIEDEPQIRRFVRGALEAEGWLVHEAGTLRDGLAAAGTRQPDLVVLDLGLPDGDGVALIRDVRGWSGVPIIVLSARTDEADKIAALDAGADDYLTKPFGTGELLARVRANLRRPRTANGGEEAEPVFRFGEVEVDRLARLVRRAGTEVHLTPTEYRLLSVLVANAGRVLTQRQLLREVWGPSHAEQSHYLRIYMGHLRQKLEADPAQPRHLLTETAVGYRLVP
;
A
#
# COMPACT_ATOMS: atom_id res chain seq x y z
N MET A 1 -1.25 -16.02 20.48
CA MET A 1 -2.29 -15.43 19.60
C MET A 1 -2.53 -16.40 18.45
N PRO A 2 -3.72 -16.48 17.85
CA PRO A 2 -3.92 -17.29 16.65
C PRO A 2 -2.98 -16.82 15.54
N SER A 3 -2.45 -17.75 14.74
CA SER A 3 -1.61 -17.43 13.59
C SER A 3 -2.39 -16.56 12.59
N PRO A 4 -1.78 -15.50 12.03
CA PRO A 4 -2.44 -14.67 11.03
C PRO A 4 -2.73 -15.51 9.78
N THR A 5 -3.88 -15.27 9.16
CA THR A 5 -4.35 -16.09 8.02
C THR A 5 -4.15 -15.34 6.71
N ALA A 6 -3.52 -15.98 5.73
CA ALA A 6 -3.37 -15.46 4.38
C ALA A 6 -4.10 -16.33 3.34
N ILE A 7 -4.59 -15.71 2.27
CA ILE A 7 -5.06 -16.41 1.08
C ILE A 7 -4.15 -16.06 -0.09
N VAL A 8 -3.68 -17.08 -0.80
CA VAL A 8 -2.88 -16.95 -2.03
C VAL A 8 -3.73 -17.39 -3.21
N ILE A 9 -4.09 -16.45 -4.08
CA ILE A 9 -4.90 -16.64 -5.28
C ILE A 9 -3.96 -16.55 -6.49
N GLU A 10 -3.61 -17.69 -7.07
CA GLU A 10 -2.57 -17.82 -8.08
C GLU A 10 -2.81 -19.15 -8.82
N ASP A 11 -2.82 -19.19 -10.15
CA ASP A 11 -3.06 -20.44 -10.89
C ASP A 11 -1.77 -21.26 -11.03
N GLU A 12 -0.61 -20.61 -11.14
CA GLU A 12 0.68 -21.28 -11.29
C GLU A 12 1.12 -22.00 -10.00
N PRO A 13 1.14 -23.35 -9.97
CA PRO A 13 1.39 -24.08 -8.72
C PRO A 13 2.80 -23.87 -8.14
N GLN A 14 3.76 -23.45 -8.95
CA GLN A 14 5.12 -23.17 -8.48
C GLN A 14 5.19 -21.84 -7.72
N ILE A 15 4.57 -20.79 -8.27
CA ILE A 15 4.50 -19.47 -7.62
C ILE A 15 3.66 -19.56 -6.36
N ARG A 16 2.52 -20.24 -6.42
CA ARG A 16 1.65 -20.44 -5.25
C ARG A 16 2.37 -21.15 -4.11
N ARG A 17 3.12 -22.22 -4.41
CA ARG A 17 3.97 -22.93 -3.42
C ARG A 17 5.09 -22.06 -2.87
N PHE A 18 5.72 -21.24 -3.71
CA PHE A 18 6.76 -20.31 -3.28
C PHE A 18 6.23 -19.27 -2.29
N VAL A 19 5.11 -18.60 -2.62
CA VAL A 19 4.48 -17.61 -1.76
C VAL A 19 4.00 -18.23 -0.46
N ARG A 20 3.37 -19.41 -0.53
CA ARG A 20 2.96 -20.17 0.66
C ARG A 20 4.14 -20.45 1.58
N GLY A 21 5.22 -21.04 1.06
CA GLY A 21 6.39 -21.37 1.87
C GLY A 21 7.05 -20.15 2.50
N ALA A 22 7.09 -19.03 1.79
CA ALA A 22 7.59 -17.75 2.32
C ALA A 22 6.76 -17.25 3.51
N LEU A 23 5.43 -17.30 3.43
CA LEU A 23 4.52 -16.84 4.48
C LEU A 23 4.47 -17.82 5.67
N GLU A 24 4.43 -19.13 5.41
CA GLU A 24 4.45 -20.16 6.46
C GLU A 24 5.72 -20.10 7.31
N ALA A 25 6.87 -19.77 6.70
CA ALA A 25 8.12 -19.55 7.42
C ALA A 25 8.06 -18.38 8.41
N GLU A 26 7.15 -17.42 8.21
CA GLU A 26 6.87 -16.29 9.11
C GLU A 26 5.67 -16.58 10.04
N GLY A 27 5.20 -17.84 10.12
CA GLY A 27 4.18 -18.28 11.07
C GLY A 27 2.72 -18.07 10.61
N TRP A 28 2.50 -17.80 9.33
CA TRP A 28 1.16 -17.63 8.75
C TRP A 28 0.46 -18.96 8.52
N LEU A 29 -0.86 -18.98 8.73
CA LEU A 29 -1.73 -20.02 8.18
C LEU A 29 -2.12 -19.62 6.76
N VAL A 30 -1.70 -20.39 5.76
CA VAL A 30 -1.93 -20.05 4.36
C VAL A 30 -2.99 -20.95 3.73
N HIS A 31 -3.95 -20.34 3.04
CA HIS A 31 -4.91 -21.02 2.20
C HIS A 31 -4.65 -20.70 0.73
N GLU A 32 -4.75 -21.71 -0.12
CA GLU A 32 -4.50 -21.59 -1.55
C GLU A 32 -5.80 -21.59 -2.33
N ALA A 33 -5.86 -20.77 -3.38
CA ALA A 33 -6.89 -20.80 -4.41
C ALA A 33 -6.23 -20.76 -5.78
N GLY A 34 -6.60 -21.70 -6.65
CA GLY A 34 -6.12 -21.75 -8.04
C GLY A 34 -6.95 -20.92 -9.02
N THR A 35 -8.06 -20.34 -8.56
CA THR A 35 -9.04 -19.60 -9.37
C THR A 35 -9.50 -18.36 -8.61
N LEU A 36 -9.92 -17.31 -9.33
CA LEU A 36 -10.53 -16.12 -8.72
C LEU A 36 -11.79 -16.49 -7.94
N ARG A 37 -12.59 -17.41 -8.47
CA ARG A 37 -13.83 -17.88 -7.81
C ARG A 37 -13.55 -18.50 -6.45
N ASP A 38 -12.60 -19.42 -6.37
CA ASP A 38 -12.23 -20.09 -5.12
C ASP A 38 -11.61 -19.09 -4.14
N GLY A 39 -10.82 -18.15 -4.66
CA GLY A 39 -10.22 -17.07 -3.88
C GLY A 39 -11.26 -16.16 -3.22
N LEU A 40 -12.28 -15.73 -3.97
CA LEU A 40 -13.37 -14.90 -3.45
C LEU A 40 -14.18 -15.64 -2.38
N ALA A 41 -14.52 -16.92 -2.62
CA ALA A 41 -15.23 -17.74 -1.65
C ALA A 41 -14.41 -17.95 -0.35
N ALA A 42 -13.11 -18.20 -0.49
CA ALA A 42 -12.21 -18.34 0.66
C ALA A 42 -12.08 -17.01 1.43
N ALA A 43 -11.99 -15.88 0.74
CA ALA A 43 -11.93 -14.57 1.39
C ALA A 43 -13.17 -14.30 2.26
N GLY A 44 -14.37 -14.62 1.76
CA GLY A 44 -15.63 -14.42 2.49
C GLY A 44 -15.81 -15.37 3.67
N THR A 45 -15.31 -16.60 3.57
CA THR A 45 -15.54 -17.64 4.59
C THR A 45 -14.45 -17.71 5.67
N ARG A 46 -13.23 -17.28 5.36
CA ARG A 46 -12.07 -17.46 6.25
C ARG A 46 -11.59 -16.19 6.95
N GLN A 47 -12.11 -15.02 6.56
CA GLN A 47 -11.75 -13.71 7.13
C GLN A 47 -10.22 -13.52 7.26
N PRO A 48 -9.47 -13.59 6.14
CA PRO A 48 -8.02 -13.50 6.18
C PRO A 48 -7.52 -12.13 6.65
N ASP A 49 -6.30 -12.10 7.17
CA ASP A 49 -5.54 -10.90 7.49
C ASP A 49 -4.74 -10.38 6.28
N LEU A 50 -4.58 -11.19 5.23
CA LEU A 50 -3.89 -10.84 3.98
C LEU A 50 -4.45 -11.63 2.80
N VAL A 51 -4.59 -10.98 1.65
CA VAL A 51 -4.80 -11.63 0.36
C VAL A 51 -3.60 -11.32 -0.54
N VAL A 52 -3.01 -12.35 -1.13
CA VAL A 52 -2.05 -12.24 -2.23
C VAL A 52 -2.74 -12.71 -3.50
N LEU A 53 -2.84 -11.85 -4.50
CA LEU A 53 -3.64 -12.07 -5.71
C LEU A 53 -2.78 -11.90 -6.96
N ASP A 54 -2.69 -12.91 -7.81
CA ASP A 54 -2.22 -12.70 -9.18
C ASP A 54 -3.34 -12.11 -10.05
N LEU A 55 -3.00 -11.13 -10.91
CA LEU A 55 -3.95 -10.61 -11.91
C LEU A 55 -4.01 -11.48 -13.16
N GLY A 56 -3.02 -12.35 -13.38
CA GLY A 56 -2.87 -13.18 -14.58
C GLY A 56 -3.81 -14.39 -14.66
N LEU A 57 -4.72 -14.59 -13.71
CA LEU A 57 -5.55 -15.79 -13.67
C LEU A 57 -6.48 -15.87 -14.90
N PRO A 58 -6.62 -17.06 -15.51
CA PRO A 58 -7.37 -17.24 -16.76
C PRO A 58 -8.89 -17.21 -16.58
N ASP A 59 -9.40 -17.34 -15.35
CA ASP A 59 -10.83 -17.50 -15.07
C ASP A 59 -11.59 -16.17 -14.88
N GLY A 60 -10.93 -15.03 -15.00
CA GLY A 60 -11.59 -13.71 -14.99
C GLY A 60 -10.64 -12.52 -14.84
N ASP A 61 -11.21 -11.35 -14.57
CA ASP A 61 -10.45 -10.12 -14.30
C ASP A 61 -10.14 -10.01 -12.80
N GLY A 62 -8.86 -10.11 -12.44
CA GLY A 62 -8.40 -9.93 -11.06
C GLY A 62 -8.74 -8.56 -10.47
N VAL A 63 -8.84 -7.51 -11.30
CA VAL A 63 -9.23 -6.16 -10.85
C VAL A 63 -10.69 -6.13 -10.41
N ALA A 64 -11.57 -6.90 -11.05
CA ALA A 64 -12.96 -7.05 -10.62
C ALA A 64 -13.04 -7.73 -9.23
N LEU A 65 -12.25 -8.78 -8.99
CA LEU A 65 -12.19 -9.44 -7.68
C LEU A 65 -11.77 -8.46 -6.58
N ILE A 66 -10.80 -7.58 -6.83
CA ILE A 66 -10.39 -6.55 -5.86
C ILE A 66 -11.58 -5.67 -5.48
N ARG A 67 -12.34 -5.19 -6.47
CA ARG A 67 -13.54 -4.34 -6.22
C ARG A 67 -14.60 -5.08 -5.42
N ASP A 68 -14.83 -6.35 -5.75
CA ASP A 68 -15.82 -7.18 -5.05
C ASP A 68 -15.44 -7.38 -3.59
N VAL A 69 -14.18 -7.74 -3.30
CA VAL A 69 -13.68 -7.86 -1.92
C VAL A 69 -13.78 -6.54 -1.17
N ARG A 70 -13.43 -5.42 -1.82
CA ARG A 70 -13.51 -4.08 -1.21
C ARG A 70 -14.93 -3.64 -0.88
N GLY A 71 -15.94 -4.21 -1.52
CA GLY A 71 -17.35 -3.97 -1.19
C GLY A 71 -17.74 -4.40 0.23
N TRP A 72 -17.00 -5.32 0.85
CA TRP A 72 -17.33 -5.86 2.18
C TRP A 72 -16.12 -6.09 3.10
N SER A 73 -14.88 -5.94 2.63
CA SER A 73 -13.66 -6.16 3.42
C SER A 73 -12.55 -5.15 3.14
N GLY A 74 -11.96 -4.65 4.22
CA GLY A 74 -10.74 -3.83 4.22
C GLY A 74 -9.44 -4.64 4.31
N VAL A 75 -9.50 -5.96 4.08
CA VAL A 75 -8.30 -6.83 4.15
C VAL A 75 -7.19 -6.32 3.22
N PRO A 76 -5.93 -6.24 3.67
CA PRO A 76 -4.81 -5.94 2.80
C PRO A 76 -4.75 -6.88 1.58
N ILE A 77 -4.67 -6.32 0.37
CA ILE A 77 -4.50 -7.05 -0.89
C ILE A 77 -3.17 -6.65 -1.50
N ILE A 78 -2.26 -7.61 -1.65
CA ILE A 78 -1.01 -7.46 -2.39
C ILE A 78 -1.16 -8.17 -3.73
N VAL A 79 -0.94 -7.42 -4.80
CA VAL A 79 -1.09 -7.93 -6.17
C VAL A 79 0.24 -8.49 -6.67
N LEU A 80 0.23 -9.67 -7.28
CA LEU A 80 1.32 -10.20 -8.09
C LEU A 80 1.03 -9.88 -9.55
N SER A 81 2.01 -9.42 -10.30
CA SER A 81 1.85 -9.16 -11.73
C SER A 81 3.07 -9.57 -12.52
N ALA A 82 2.88 -10.39 -13.56
CA ALA A 82 3.89 -10.69 -14.57
C ALA A 82 4.07 -9.55 -15.58
N ARG A 83 3.09 -8.64 -15.67
CA ARG A 83 3.12 -7.55 -16.64
C ARG A 83 3.89 -6.38 -16.04
N THR A 84 4.96 -5.99 -16.73
CA THR A 84 5.64 -4.73 -16.46
C THR A 84 4.80 -3.52 -16.82
N ASP A 85 3.65 -3.72 -17.49
CA ASP A 85 2.73 -2.65 -17.86
C ASP A 85 2.22 -1.92 -16.61
N GLU A 86 2.53 -0.64 -16.58
CA GLU A 86 2.13 0.32 -15.56
C GLU A 86 0.60 0.38 -15.43
N ALA A 87 -0.12 0.25 -16.54
CA ALA A 87 -1.57 0.39 -16.57
C ALA A 87 -2.27 -0.63 -15.66
N ASP A 88 -1.81 -1.89 -15.68
CA ASP A 88 -2.40 -2.96 -14.87
C ASP A 88 -2.14 -2.75 -13.37
N LYS A 89 -0.95 -2.26 -13.02
CA LYS A 89 -0.57 -1.93 -11.63
C LYS A 89 -1.41 -0.77 -11.10
N ILE A 90 -1.54 0.29 -11.90
CA ILE A 90 -2.37 1.45 -11.55
C ILE A 90 -3.82 1.02 -11.40
N ALA A 91 -4.37 0.26 -12.35
CA ALA A 91 -5.75 -0.19 -12.32
C ALA A 91 -6.06 -1.02 -11.06
N ALA A 92 -5.15 -1.90 -10.65
CA ALA A 92 -5.32 -2.72 -9.45
C ALA A 92 -5.24 -1.91 -8.15
N LEU A 93 -4.26 -1.00 -8.02
CA LEU A 93 -4.15 -0.09 -6.87
C LEU A 93 -5.38 0.82 -6.77
N ASP A 94 -5.82 1.35 -7.89
CA ASP A 94 -7.01 2.19 -7.99
C ASP A 94 -8.31 1.43 -7.68
N ALA A 95 -8.36 0.13 -7.97
CA ALA A 95 -9.46 -0.75 -7.57
C ALA A 95 -9.45 -1.07 -6.07
N GLY A 96 -8.34 -0.79 -5.38
CA GLY A 96 -8.21 -0.91 -3.93
C GLY A 96 -7.13 -1.87 -3.47
N ALA A 97 -6.26 -2.38 -4.33
CA ALA A 97 -5.04 -3.06 -3.88
C ALA A 97 -4.18 -2.10 -3.05
N ASP A 98 -3.52 -2.62 -2.02
CA ASP A 98 -2.69 -1.82 -1.12
C ASP A 98 -1.22 -1.78 -1.60
N ASP A 99 -0.84 -2.80 -2.38
CA ASP A 99 0.51 -2.95 -2.91
C ASP A 99 0.51 -3.85 -4.15
N TYR A 100 1.64 -3.85 -4.87
CA TYR A 100 1.91 -4.77 -5.96
C TYR A 100 3.35 -5.27 -5.92
N LEU A 101 3.58 -6.43 -6.53
CA LEU A 101 4.87 -7.09 -6.64
C LEU A 101 5.04 -7.61 -8.07
N THR A 102 6.11 -7.21 -8.74
CA THR A 102 6.35 -7.60 -10.15
C THR A 102 7.08 -8.94 -10.19
N LYS A 103 6.59 -9.91 -10.98
CA LYS A 103 7.28 -11.19 -11.23
C LYS A 103 8.47 -10.95 -12.20
N PRO A 104 9.65 -11.55 -11.97
CA PRO A 104 10.03 -12.38 -10.83
C PRO A 104 10.37 -11.56 -9.58
N PHE A 105 10.02 -12.08 -8.40
CA PHE A 105 10.30 -11.46 -7.10
C PHE A 105 10.93 -12.45 -6.11
N GLY A 106 11.67 -11.92 -5.13
CA GLY A 106 12.29 -12.71 -4.07
C GLY A 106 11.47 -12.76 -2.78
N THR A 107 11.78 -13.72 -1.91
CA THR A 107 11.14 -13.88 -0.59
C THR A 107 11.28 -12.62 0.26
N GLY A 108 12.48 -12.00 0.26
CA GLY A 108 12.73 -10.79 1.03
C GLY A 108 11.84 -9.61 0.63
N GLU A 109 11.58 -9.44 -0.67
CA GLU A 109 10.72 -8.37 -1.18
C GLU A 109 9.25 -8.62 -0.82
N LEU A 110 8.75 -9.84 -1.03
CA LEU A 110 7.40 -10.24 -0.64
C LEU A 110 7.15 -9.96 0.85
N LEU A 111 8.04 -10.45 1.71
CA LEU A 111 7.88 -10.29 3.15
C LEU A 111 8.02 -8.84 3.60
N ALA A 112 8.84 -8.03 2.93
CA ALA A 112 8.91 -6.60 3.18
C ALA A 112 7.57 -5.90 2.88
N ARG A 113 6.93 -6.21 1.74
CA ARG A 113 5.61 -5.65 1.38
C ARG A 113 4.53 -6.12 2.35
N VAL A 114 4.54 -7.38 2.74
CA VAL A 114 3.61 -7.92 3.76
C VAL A 114 3.74 -7.15 5.08
N ARG A 115 4.95 -7.00 5.61
CA ARG A 115 5.19 -6.25 6.86
C ARG A 115 4.76 -4.78 6.76
N ALA A 116 5.02 -4.13 5.62
CA ALA A 116 4.64 -2.74 5.41
C ALA A 116 3.12 -2.54 5.45
N ASN A 117 2.36 -3.47 4.85
CA ASN A 117 0.89 -3.37 4.79
C ASN A 117 0.18 -3.74 6.10
N LEU A 118 0.84 -4.50 6.98
CA LEU A 118 0.28 -4.97 8.26
C LEU A 118 0.63 -4.11 9.47
N ARG A 119 1.65 -3.24 9.39
CA ARG A 119 2.06 -2.31 10.48
C ARG A 119 1.00 -1.27 10.86
N ARG A 120 -0.21 -1.38 10.31
CA ARG A 120 -1.34 -0.52 10.61
C ARG A 120 -1.90 -0.86 12.02
N PRO A 121 -2.14 0.13 12.88
CA PRO A 121 -3.15 -0.02 13.92
C PRO A 121 -4.48 -0.27 13.21
N ARG A 122 -5.08 -1.45 13.40
CA ARG A 122 -6.41 -1.77 12.84
C ARG A 122 -7.41 -0.74 13.36
N THR A 123 -7.64 0.35 12.63
CA THR A 123 -8.76 1.29 12.89
C THR A 123 -10.08 0.68 12.41
N ALA A 124 -10.28 -0.60 12.69
CA ALA A 124 -11.51 -1.32 12.50
C ALA A 124 -11.70 -2.18 13.76
N ASN A 125 -12.60 -1.69 14.61
CA ASN A 125 -13.06 -2.27 15.89
C ASN A 125 -12.22 -1.93 17.14
N GLY A 126 -12.40 -0.69 17.63
CA GLY A 126 -12.37 -0.38 19.06
C GLY A 126 -10.99 -0.18 19.71
N GLY A 127 -10.69 1.06 20.08
CA GLY A 127 -10.04 1.33 21.37
C GLY A 127 -8.58 1.79 21.39
N GLU A 128 -7.87 1.88 20.27
CA GLU A 128 -6.53 2.50 20.26
C GLU A 128 -6.57 3.77 19.39
N GLU A 129 -6.55 4.92 20.07
CA GLU A 129 -6.32 6.22 19.44
C GLU A 129 -5.05 6.11 18.59
N ALA A 130 -5.16 6.40 17.29
CA ALA A 130 -3.99 6.49 16.42
C ALA A 130 -2.98 7.40 17.11
N GLU A 131 -1.73 6.93 17.28
CA GLU A 131 -0.70 7.70 17.96
C GLU A 131 -0.69 9.14 17.42
N PRO A 132 -0.81 10.16 18.29
CA PRO A 132 -1.03 11.54 17.85
C PRO A 132 0.15 12.07 17.03
N VAL A 133 1.33 11.48 17.22
CA VAL A 133 2.58 11.82 16.53
C VAL A 133 3.06 10.64 15.69
N PHE A 134 3.08 10.81 14.38
CA PHE A 134 3.71 9.86 13.46
C PHE A 134 5.17 10.22 13.23
N ARG A 135 6.07 9.23 13.23
CA ARG A 135 7.52 9.46 13.07
C ARG A 135 8.09 8.66 11.89
N PHE A 136 9.02 9.29 11.17
CA PHE A 136 9.84 8.64 10.14
C PHE A 136 11.18 9.35 10.04
N GLY A 137 12.28 8.60 10.05
CA GLY A 137 13.62 9.18 10.17
C GLY A 137 13.73 10.18 11.33
N GLU A 138 14.12 11.42 11.03
CA GLU A 138 14.19 12.54 11.98
C GLU A 138 12.93 13.40 12.02
N VAL A 139 11.88 13.03 11.28
CA VAL A 139 10.65 13.80 11.12
C VAL A 139 9.57 13.33 12.08
N GLU A 140 8.93 14.29 12.74
CA GLU A 140 7.76 14.09 13.59
C GLU A 140 6.57 14.87 13.03
N VAL A 141 5.42 14.21 12.89
CA VAL A 141 4.17 14.79 12.40
C VAL A 141 3.12 14.65 13.49
N ASP A 142 2.87 15.74 14.21
CA ASP A 142 1.76 15.84 15.16
C ASP A 142 0.48 16.19 14.42
N ARG A 143 -0.43 15.21 14.33
CA ARG A 143 -1.67 15.34 13.57
C ARG A 143 -2.72 16.20 14.27
N LEU A 144 -2.69 16.26 15.60
CA LEU A 144 -3.63 17.05 16.41
C LEU A 144 -3.23 18.52 16.40
N ALA A 145 -1.95 18.81 16.64
CA ALA A 145 -1.41 20.16 16.61
C ALA A 145 -1.19 20.69 15.18
N ARG A 146 -1.27 19.81 14.17
CA ARG A 146 -0.91 20.08 12.77
C ARG A 146 0.51 20.65 12.64
N LEU A 147 1.43 20.08 13.42
CA LEU A 147 2.80 20.54 13.55
C LEU A 147 3.74 19.50 12.94
N VAL A 148 4.73 19.96 12.17
CA VAL A 148 5.77 19.10 11.61
C VAL A 148 7.12 19.56 12.12
N ARG A 149 7.93 18.63 12.61
CA ARG A 149 9.30 18.89 13.06
C ARG A 149 10.28 17.97 12.35
N ARG A 150 11.50 18.45 12.13
CA ARG A 150 12.65 17.65 11.69
C ARG A 150 13.81 17.91 12.62
N ALA A 151 14.39 16.85 13.19
CA ALA A 151 15.44 16.94 14.19
C ALA A 151 15.08 17.92 15.33
N GLY A 152 13.83 17.87 15.80
CA GLY A 152 13.29 18.73 16.86
C GLY A 152 12.92 20.16 16.45
N THR A 153 13.29 20.60 15.24
CA THR A 153 13.01 21.96 14.74
C THR A 153 11.73 21.99 13.92
N GLU A 154 10.87 22.98 14.14
CA GLU A 154 9.63 23.15 13.38
C GLU A 154 9.91 23.42 11.89
N VAL A 155 9.18 22.72 11.03
CA VAL A 155 9.24 22.86 9.57
C VAL A 155 7.91 23.40 9.08
N HIS A 156 7.94 24.61 8.53
CA HIS A 156 6.73 25.23 8.00
C HIS A 156 6.30 24.58 6.67
N LEU A 157 5.08 24.03 6.66
CA LEU A 157 4.42 23.51 5.47
C LEU A 157 3.24 24.39 5.08
N THR A 158 3.07 24.61 3.78
CA THR A 158 1.85 25.22 3.25
C THR A 158 0.64 24.29 3.48
N PRO A 159 -0.61 24.80 3.39
CA PRO A 159 -1.80 23.95 3.56
C PRO A 159 -1.84 22.74 2.61
N THR A 160 -1.39 22.92 1.36
CA THR A 160 -1.34 21.86 0.35
C THR A 160 -0.25 20.83 0.65
N GLU A 161 0.95 21.28 1.04
CA GLU A 161 2.05 20.39 1.46
C GLU A 161 1.65 19.56 2.68
N TYR A 162 1.05 20.20 3.70
CA TYR A 162 0.59 19.50 4.89
C TYR A 162 -0.49 18.47 4.56
N ARG A 163 -1.43 18.80 3.66
CA ARG A 163 -2.46 17.84 3.22
C ARG A 163 -1.84 16.66 2.50
N LEU A 164 -0.92 16.89 1.56
CA LEU A 164 -0.21 15.82 0.86
C LEU A 164 0.55 14.91 1.83
N LEU A 165 1.31 15.50 2.76
CA LEU A 165 2.00 14.74 3.81
C LEU A 165 1.03 13.93 4.67
N SER A 166 -0.10 14.53 5.07
CA SER A 166 -1.11 13.86 5.89
C SER A 166 -1.69 12.63 5.19
N VAL A 167 -1.97 12.73 3.89
CA VAL A 167 -2.45 11.59 3.08
C VAL A 167 -1.39 10.48 3.01
N LEU A 168 -0.12 10.82 2.79
CA LEU A 168 0.99 9.87 2.77
C LEU A 168 1.19 9.20 4.13
N VAL A 169 1.13 9.97 5.22
CA VAL A 169 1.27 9.51 6.60
C VAL A 169 0.11 8.62 7.03
N ALA A 170 -1.10 8.89 6.57
CA ALA A 170 -2.26 8.01 6.80
C ALA A 170 -2.15 6.67 6.05
N ASN A 171 -1.36 6.62 4.98
CA ASN A 171 -1.17 5.45 4.12
C ASN A 171 0.29 4.97 4.09
N ALA A 172 1.04 5.19 5.18
CA ALA A 172 2.45 4.83 5.26
C ALA A 172 2.66 3.35 4.90
N GLY A 173 3.67 3.08 4.06
CA GLY A 173 3.99 1.77 3.50
C GLY A 173 3.24 1.41 2.21
N ARG A 174 2.08 2.02 1.92
CA ARG A 174 1.29 1.73 0.72
C ARG A 174 1.79 2.52 -0.49
N VAL A 175 1.59 1.96 -1.67
CA VAL A 175 1.72 2.73 -2.91
C VAL A 175 0.43 3.49 -3.13
N LEU A 176 0.52 4.81 -3.23
CA LEU A 176 -0.59 5.64 -3.66
C LEU A 176 -0.38 6.05 -5.11
N THR A 177 -1.38 5.80 -5.97
CA THR A 177 -1.32 6.21 -7.37
C THR A 177 -1.34 7.73 -7.48
N GLN A 178 -0.81 8.25 -8.60
CA GLN A 178 -0.90 9.70 -8.88
C GLN A 178 -2.35 10.20 -8.81
N ARG A 179 -3.29 9.40 -9.34
CA ARG A 179 -4.72 9.72 -9.38
C ARG A 179 -5.35 9.74 -7.98
N GLN A 180 -5.01 8.77 -7.13
CA GLN A 180 -5.44 8.76 -5.72
C GLN A 180 -4.96 10.01 -4.98
N LEU A 181 -3.66 10.33 -5.08
CA LEU A 181 -3.07 11.50 -4.43
C LEU A 181 -3.70 12.81 -4.93
N LEU A 182 -3.90 12.94 -6.24
CA LEU A 182 -4.52 14.13 -6.81
C LEU A 182 -5.95 14.33 -6.29
N ARG A 183 -6.74 13.25 -6.25
CA ARG A 183 -8.12 13.27 -5.78
C ARG A 183 -8.22 13.61 -4.30
N GLU A 184 -7.39 13.03 -3.45
CA GLU A 184 -7.40 13.28 -2.00
C GLU A 184 -6.93 14.69 -1.64
N VAL A 185 -5.93 15.22 -2.34
CA VAL A 185 -5.32 16.49 -1.98
C VAL A 185 -6.02 17.69 -2.64
N TRP A 186 -6.41 17.56 -3.92
CA TRP A 186 -7.00 18.66 -4.71
C TRP A 186 -8.46 18.43 -5.14
N GLY A 187 -8.99 17.20 -4.98
CA GLY A 187 -10.35 16.85 -5.39
C GLY A 187 -10.44 16.29 -6.81
N PRO A 188 -11.62 15.78 -7.19
CA PRO A 188 -11.81 15.02 -8.44
C PRO A 188 -11.58 15.85 -9.72
N SER A 189 -11.77 17.16 -9.68
CA SER A 189 -11.57 18.06 -10.84
C SER A 189 -10.11 18.21 -11.28
N HIS A 190 -9.15 17.76 -10.46
CA HIS A 190 -7.71 17.95 -10.69
C HIS A 190 -6.96 16.63 -10.98
N ALA A 191 -7.69 15.53 -11.21
CA ALA A 191 -7.13 14.18 -11.34
C ALA A 191 -6.10 14.00 -12.48
N GLU A 192 -6.10 14.88 -13.49
CA GLU A 192 -5.20 14.82 -14.65
C GLU A 192 -3.98 15.76 -14.54
N GLN A 193 -3.87 16.55 -13.46
CA GLN A 193 -2.85 17.59 -13.34
C GLN A 193 -1.57 17.08 -12.61
N SER A 194 -1.00 16.00 -13.13
CA SER A 194 0.14 15.27 -12.54
C SER A 194 1.39 16.12 -12.25
N HIS A 195 1.59 17.22 -12.97
CA HIS A 195 2.71 18.13 -12.75
C HIS A 195 2.70 18.77 -11.35
N TYR A 196 1.51 19.10 -10.82
CA TYR A 196 1.42 19.68 -9.47
C TYR A 196 1.92 18.73 -8.40
N LEU A 197 1.54 17.46 -8.50
CA LEU A 197 1.96 16.45 -7.53
C LEU A 197 3.49 16.33 -7.49
N ARG A 198 4.17 16.39 -8.65
CA ARG A 198 5.64 16.35 -8.72
C ARG A 198 6.29 17.56 -8.04
N ILE A 199 5.76 18.77 -8.25
CA ILE A 199 6.26 19.99 -7.61
C ILE A 199 6.14 19.89 -6.09
N TYR A 200 4.93 19.59 -5.59
CA TYR A 200 4.68 19.53 -4.15
C TYR A 200 5.41 18.38 -3.46
N MET A 201 5.62 17.25 -4.15
CA MET A 201 6.50 16.19 -3.65
C MET A 201 7.95 16.66 -3.56
N GLY A 202 8.44 17.40 -4.56
CA GLY A 202 9.76 18.04 -4.52
C GLY A 202 9.91 18.98 -3.33
N HIS A 203 8.90 19.80 -3.03
CA HIS A 203 8.91 20.67 -1.86
C HIS A 203 8.96 19.89 -0.54
N LEU A 204 8.16 18.82 -0.42
CA LEU A 204 8.18 17.97 0.77
C LEU A 204 9.57 17.33 0.96
N ARG A 205 10.17 16.79 -0.10
CA ARG A 205 11.53 16.23 -0.05
C ARG A 205 12.55 17.28 0.38
N GLN A 206 12.50 18.48 -0.20
CA GLN A 206 13.41 19.57 0.15
C GLN A 206 13.36 19.94 1.63
N LYS A 207 12.18 19.79 2.26
CA LYS A 207 11.94 20.16 3.66
C LYS A 207 12.18 19.02 4.64
N LEU A 208 11.93 17.78 4.23
CA LEU A 208 11.79 16.63 5.15
C LEU A 208 12.87 15.55 4.96
N GLU A 209 13.40 15.39 3.75
CA GLU A 209 14.48 14.43 3.49
C GLU A 209 15.84 14.98 3.92
N ALA A 210 16.75 14.09 4.31
CA ALA A 210 18.14 14.47 4.54
C ALA A 210 18.86 14.84 3.23
N ASP A 211 18.60 14.07 2.16
CA ASP A 211 19.00 14.37 0.79
C ASP A 211 17.76 14.31 -0.14
N PRO A 212 17.26 15.46 -0.63
CA PRO A 212 16.11 15.50 -1.51
C PRO A 212 16.30 14.78 -2.85
N ALA A 213 17.55 14.64 -3.32
CA ALA A 213 17.88 13.96 -4.57
C ALA A 213 17.94 12.43 -4.40
N GLN A 214 18.18 11.95 -3.18
CA GLN A 214 18.18 10.54 -2.80
C GLN A 214 17.20 10.29 -1.64
N PRO A 215 15.88 10.43 -1.90
CA PRO A 215 14.88 10.33 -0.84
C PRO A 215 14.87 8.94 -0.22
N ARG A 216 14.82 8.87 1.11
CA ARG A 216 14.75 7.60 1.85
C ARG A 216 13.33 7.25 2.29
N HIS A 217 12.48 8.27 2.46
CA HIS A 217 11.15 8.12 3.04
C HIS A 217 10.06 8.38 2.00
N LEU A 218 10.16 9.48 1.26
CA LEU A 218 9.19 9.91 0.25
C LEU A 218 9.58 9.35 -1.12
N LEU A 219 9.31 8.07 -1.35
CA LEU A 219 9.78 7.34 -2.52
C LEU A 219 8.88 7.57 -3.74
N THR A 220 9.51 7.68 -4.92
CA THR A 220 8.79 7.62 -6.20
C THR A 220 8.65 6.16 -6.60
N GLU A 221 7.42 5.72 -6.82
CA GLU A 221 7.14 4.47 -7.53
C GLU A 221 6.98 4.83 -9.00
N THR A 222 8.03 4.60 -9.80
CA THR A 222 8.13 5.14 -11.16
C THR A 222 6.87 4.84 -11.97
N ALA A 223 6.32 5.93 -12.51
CA ALA A 223 5.11 5.95 -13.32
C ALA A 223 3.80 5.65 -12.54
N VAL A 224 3.84 4.81 -11.51
CA VAL A 224 2.69 4.49 -10.65
C VAL A 224 2.28 5.64 -9.72
N GLY A 225 3.22 6.19 -8.94
CA GLY A 225 2.90 7.17 -7.91
C GLY A 225 3.97 7.32 -6.83
N TYR A 226 3.54 7.36 -5.55
CA TYR A 226 4.43 7.62 -4.42
C TYR A 226 4.11 6.75 -3.21
N ARG A 227 5.12 6.58 -2.35
CA ARG A 227 5.04 5.84 -1.10
C ARG A 227 5.80 6.57 -0.01
N LEU A 228 5.27 6.56 1.21
CA LEU A 228 6.01 6.95 2.41
C LEU A 228 6.55 5.70 3.13
N VAL A 229 7.85 5.64 3.38
CA VAL A 229 8.51 4.59 4.17
C VAL A 229 9.03 5.21 5.47
N PRO A 230 8.64 4.68 6.65
CA PRO A 230 9.09 5.18 7.95
C PRO A 230 10.61 5.07 8.19
#